data_AF-A0A8T2MLD9-F1
#
_entry.id   AF-A0A8T2MLD9-F1
#
_cell.length_a   1.000
_cell.length_b   1.000
_cell.length_c   1.000
_cell.angle_alpha   90.00
_cell.angle_beta   90.00
_cell.angle_gamma   90.00
#
_symmetry.space_group_name_H-M   'P 1'
#
loop_
_entity.id
_entity.type
_entity.pdbx_description
1 polymer ?
#
loop_
_entity_poly.entity_id
_entity_poly.type
_entity_poly.pdbx_seq_one_letter_code
_entity_poly.pdbx_strand_id
1 'polypeptide(L)'
;MQEGDGIVAAAGRAIARHDYSTVLSIFPVLRHLKLSKPDFDTTLQGTAASTKNKLPTLIIAMETTGAKALEEFADSIKETAGAMLASLGKALGNLQLNLLNKSKVYDYSALSAIFLLNNYNYILKSLQNWWRVTEFLMDRNTPTFQPGTKLKDKERQLIKDKFKGFNEGLEELCKVQKVWAVPDQEQREAIRQAQRRLVSEAYRNFLHRYANISFTKNPDKYVKYRVEQVEEMIGRLFDTSA
;
A
#
# COMPACT_ATOMS: atom_id res chain seq x y z
N MET A 1 33.58 2.03 -13.53
CA MET A 1 33.00 0.67 -13.29
C MET A 1 32.71 0.44 -11.82
N GLN A 2 33.66 0.66 -10.91
CA GLN A 2 33.46 0.47 -9.46
C GLN A 2 32.22 1.19 -8.91
N GLU A 3 31.90 2.39 -9.41
CA GLU A 3 30.68 3.11 -9.01
C GLU A 3 29.38 2.46 -9.50
N GLY A 4 29.35 1.97 -10.74
CA GLY A 4 28.17 1.28 -11.32
C GLY A 4 27.87 -0.04 -10.62
N ASP A 5 28.90 -0.83 -10.34
CA ASP A 5 28.78 -2.07 -9.56
C ASP A 5 28.36 -1.78 -8.11
N GLY A 6 28.81 -0.64 -7.55
CA GLY A 6 28.38 -0.13 -6.25
C GLY A 6 26.88 0.17 -6.19
N ILE A 7 26.31 0.77 -7.23
CA ILE A 7 24.87 1.04 -7.35
C ILE A 7 24.07 -0.27 -7.40
N VAL A 8 24.51 -1.23 -8.22
CA VAL A 8 23.86 -2.55 -8.31
C VAL A 8 23.89 -3.27 -6.97
N ALA A 9 25.04 -3.27 -6.28
CA ALA A 9 25.18 -3.89 -4.96
C ALA A 9 24.33 -3.19 -3.89
N ALA A 10 24.22 -1.86 -3.94
CA ALA A 10 23.37 -1.09 -3.04
C ALA A 10 21.89 -1.41 -3.26
N ALA A 11 21.45 -1.48 -4.53
CA ALA A 11 20.10 -1.89 -4.89
C ALA A 11 19.79 -3.31 -4.39
N GLY A 12 20.71 -4.27 -4.59
CA GLY A 12 20.55 -5.64 -4.06
C GLY A 12 20.38 -5.68 -2.54
N ARG A 13 21.13 -4.87 -1.78
CA ARG A 13 20.97 -4.75 -0.32
C ARG A 13 19.65 -4.10 0.08
N ALA A 14 19.17 -3.13 -0.70
CA ALA A 14 17.89 -2.45 -0.46
C ALA A 14 16.71 -3.39 -0.69
N ILE A 15 16.75 -4.21 -1.75
CA ILE A 15 15.77 -5.28 -2.02
C ILE A 15 15.65 -6.23 -0.81
N ALA A 16 16.79 -6.71 -0.29
CA ALA A 16 16.82 -7.60 0.88
C ALA A 16 16.25 -6.97 2.17
N ARG A 17 16.10 -5.64 2.22
CA ARG A 17 15.51 -4.89 3.34
C ARG A 17 14.07 -4.44 3.06
N HIS A 18 13.47 -4.85 1.94
CA HIS A 18 12.19 -4.34 1.44
C HIS A 18 12.16 -2.80 1.26
N ASP A 19 13.31 -2.18 1.05
CA ASP A 19 13.43 -0.75 0.75
C ASP A 19 13.44 -0.52 -0.76
N TYR A 20 12.26 -0.68 -1.38
CA TYR A 20 12.11 -0.55 -2.82
C TYR A 20 12.25 0.90 -3.33
N SER A 21 12.11 1.90 -2.44
CA SER A 21 12.33 3.32 -2.76
C SER A 21 13.76 3.56 -3.22
N THR A 22 14.73 3.02 -2.48
CA THR A 22 16.16 3.14 -2.81
C THR A 22 16.48 2.45 -4.15
N VAL A 23 15.75 1.40 -4.52
CA VAL A 23 15.96 0.69 -5.79
C VAL A 23 15.53 1.52 -7.02
N LEU A 24 14.58 2.45 -6.86
CA LEU A 24 14.14 3.31 -7.97
C LEU A 24 15.26 4.18 -8.55
N SER A 25 16.32 4.43 -7.77
CA SER A 25 17.51 5.15 -8.21
C SER A 25 18.25 4.46 -9.38
N ILE A 26 18.01 3.17 -9.62
CA ILE A 26 18.63 2.42 -10.72
C ILE A 26 18.07 2.82 -12.09
N PHE A 27 16.80 3.22 -12.18
CA PHE A 27 16.13 3.44 -13.47
C PHE A 27 16.63 4.68 -14.23
N PRO A 28 16.84 5.85 -13.60
CA PRO A 28 17.44 7.00 -14.28
C PRO A 28 18.84 6.70 -14.80
N VAL A 29 19.65 5.98 -14.01
CA VAL A 29 21.02 5.60 -14.39
C VAL A 29 21.01 4.61 -15.55
N LEU A 30 20.18 3.56 -15.46
CA LEU A 30 20.01 2.58 -16.53
C LEU A 30 19.55 3.24 -17.84
N ARG A 31 18.59 4.19 -17.78
CA ARG A 31 18.14 4.95 -18.94
C ARG A 31 19.29 5.74 -19.57
N HIS A 32 20.07 6.44 -18.76
CA HIS A 32 21.22 7.21 -19.25
C HIS A 32 22.26 6.30 -19.91
N LEU A 33 22.63 5.18 -19.27
CA LEU A 33 23.61 4.23 -19.82
C LEU A 33 23.17 3.62 -21.15
N LYS A 34 21.86 3.35 -21.33
CA LYS A 34 21.32 2.88 -22.60
C LYS A 34 21.37 3.94 -23.70
N LEU A 35 21.08 5.20 -23.36
CA LEU A 35 21.15 6.31 -24.32
C LEU A 35 22.59 6.62 -24.75
N SER A 36 23.54 6.53 -23.81
CA SER A 36 24.96 6.78 -24.08
C SER A 36 25.69 5.59 -24.72
N LYS A 37 25.04 4.43 -24.83
CA LYS A 37 25.66 3.20 -25.35
C LYS A 37 26.23 3.33 -26.77
N PRO A 38 25.53 3.93 -27.76
CA PRO A 38 26.06 4.06 -29.11
C PRO A 38 27.38 4.84 -29.16
N ASP A 39 27.47 5.95 -28.40
CA ASP A 39 28.67 6.77 -28.33
C ASP A 39 29.84 6.00 -27.71
N PHE A 40 29.56 5.19 -26.68
CA PHE A 40 30.54 4.28 -26.09
C PHE A 40 31.01 3.21 -27.07
N ASP A 41 30.09 2.62 -27.85
CA ASP A 41 30.42 1.58 -28.83
C ASP A 41 31.32 2.14 -29.95
N THR A 42 31.04 3.36 -30.42
CA THR A 42 31.89 4.08 -31.38
C THR A 42 33.25 4.42 -30.78
N THR A 43 33.28 4.99 -29.57
CA THR A 43 34.54 5.41 -28.93
C THR A 43 35.45 4.22 -28.61
N LEU A 44 34.89 3.07 -28.25
CA LEU A 44 35.64 1.87 -27.89
C LEU A 44 35.95 0.97 -29.09
N GLN A 45 35.65 1.40 -30.31
CA GLN A 45 35.96 0.65 -31.52
C GLN A 45 37.47 0.41 -31.63
N GLY A 46 37.88 -0.80 -32.00
CA GLY A 46 39.29 -1.21 -32.03
C GLY A 46 39.90 -1.64 -30.70
N THR A 47 39.21 -1.48 -29.57
CA THR A 47 39.68 -2.00 -28.27
C THR A 47 39.38 -3.49 -28.09
N ALA A 48 40.01 -4.10 -27.07
CA ALA A 48 39.78 -5.49 -26.68
C ALA A 48 38.29 -5.76 -26.36
N ALA A 49 37.82 -6.98 -26.66
CA ALA A 49 36.44 -7.37 -26.37
C ALA A 49 36.08 -7.23 -24.87
N SER A 50 37.03 -7.52 -23.99
CA SER A 50 36.89 -7.33 -22.54
C SER A 50 36.61 -5.87 -22.15
N THR A 51 37.10 -4.89 -22.92
CA THR A 51 36.83 -3.47 -22.73
C THR A 51 35.44 -3.09 -23.24
N LYS A 52 35.09 -3.52 -24.45
CA LYS A 52 33.80 -3.23 -25.09
C LYS A 52 32.61 -3.83 -24.34
N ASN A 53 32.79 -4.98 -23.70
CA ASN A 53 31.70 -5.69 -23.02
C ASN A 53 31.36 -5.13 -21.63
N LYS A 54 32.19 -4.27 -21.04
CA LYS A 54 31.98 -3.75 -19.67
C LYS A 54 30.70 -2.94 -19.50
N LEU A 55 30.37 -2.06 -20.45
CA LEU A 55 29.13 -1.27 -20.41
C LEU A 55 27.89 -2.16 -20.64
N PRO A 56 27.84 -3.03 -21.67
CA PRO A 56 26.77 -4.02 -21.81
C PRO A 56 26.54 -4.88 -20.57
N THR A 57 27.60 -5.39 -19.93
CA THR A 57 27.49 -6.19 -18.70
C THR A 57 26.86 -5.40 -17.56
N LEU A 58 27.24 -4.14 -17.37
CA LEU A 58 26.65 -3.28 -16.35
C LEU A 58 25.17 -3.00 -16.62
N ILE A 59 24.79 -2.75 -17.88
CA ILE A 59 23.39 -2.55 -18.28
C ILE A 59 22.56 -3.79 -17.94
N ILE A 60 23.04 -4.99 -18.29
CA ILE A 60 22.35 -6.26 -18.00
C ILE A 60 22.22 -6.47 -16.48
N ALA A 61 23.28 -6.17 -15.70
CA ALA A 61 23.25 -6.30 -14.25
C ALA A 61 22.21 -5.34 -13.62
N MET A 62 22.12 -4.11 -14.13
CA MET A 62 21.12 -3.13 -13.69
C MET A 62 19.70 -3.53 -14.10
N GLU A 63 19.50 -4.04 -15.31
CA GLU A 63 18.20 -4.57 -15.76
C GLU A 63 17.73 -5.73 -14.89
N THR A 64 18.61 -6.70 -14.65
CA THR A 64 18.32 -7.89 -13.83
C THR A 64 17.94 -7.48 -12.41
N THR A 65 18.69 -6.54 -11.82
CA THR A 65 18.44 -6.06 -10.46
C THR A 65 17.15 -5.25 -10.37
N GLY A 66 16.88 -4.39 -11.36
CA GLY A 66 15.63 -3.63 -11.45
C GLY A 66 14.40 -4.52 -11.64
N ALA A 67 14.50 -5.53 -12.52
CA ALA A 67 13.43 -6.50 -12.75
C ALA A 67 13.12 -7.31 -11.47
N LYS A 68 14.16 -7.85 -10.82
CA LYS A 68 14.03 -8.56 -9.55
C LYS A 68 13.37 -7.70 -8.47
N ALA A 69 13.73 -6.41 -8.39
CA ALA A 69 13.12 -5.49 -7.44
C ALA A 69 11.63 -5.27 -7.71
N LEU A 70 11.24 -5.16 -8.98
CA LEU A 70 9.84 -5.02 -9.37
C LEU A 70 9.04 -6.30 -9.10
N GLU A 71 9.62 -7.47 -9.35
CA GLU A 71 9.01 -8.77 -9.04
C GLU A 71 8.80 -8.95 -7.54
N GLU A 72 9.85 -8.76 -6.73
CA GLU A 72 9.73 -8.87 -5.27
C GLU A 72 8.82 -7.78 -4.67
N PHE A 73 8.81 -6.58 -5.25
CA PHE A 73 7.84 -5.55 -4.87
C PHE A 73 6.41 -6.00 -5.18
N ALA A 74 6.16 -6.52 -6.38
CA ALA A 74 4.86 -7.04 -6.77
C ALA A 74 4.41 -8.22 -5.90
N ASP A 75 5.32 -9.11 -5.52
CA ASP A 75 5.03 -10.24 -4.64
C ASP A 75 4.82 -9.79 -3.18
N SER A 76 5.57 -8.80 -2.69
CA SER A 76 5.32 -8.20 -1.37
C SER A 76 3.96 -7.50 -1.31
N ILE A 77 3.52 -6.88 -2.43
CA ILE A 77 2.16 -6.37 -2.57
C ILE A 77 1.16 -7.53 -2.53
N LYS A 78 1.38 -8.64 -3.24
CA LYS A 78 0.47 -9.81 -3.23
C LYS A 78 0.36 -10.45 -1.85
N GLU A 79 1.45 -10.58 -1.10
CA GLU A 79 1.47 -11.17 0.23
C GLU A 79 0.76 -10.26 1.25
N THR A 80 1.06 -8.96 1.22
CA THR A 80 0.37 -7.94 2.04
C THR A 80 -1.11 -7.83 1.66
N ALA A 81 -1.41 -7.96 0.37
CA ALA A 81 -2.77 -7.98 -0.13
C ALA A 81 -3.47 -9.31 0.13
N GLY A 82 -2.78 -10.44 0.35
CA GLY A 82 -3.39 -11.77 0.48
C GLY A 82 -4.34 -11.88 1.67
N ALA A 83 -4.00 -11.26 2.80
CA ALA A 83 -4.88 -11.17 3.97
C ALA A 83 -6.08 -10.20 3.76
N MET A 84 -5.95 -9.25 2.83
CA MET A 84 -6.93 -8.21 2.51
C MET A 84 -7.85 -8.63 1.33
N LEU A 85 -7.32 -9.40 0.38
CA LEU A 85 -7.98 -9.91 -0.82
C LEU A 85 -8.97 -11.03 -0.50
N ALA A 86 -8.76 -11.79 0.58
CA ALA A 86 -9.72 -12.78 1.03
C ALA A 86 -11.10 -12.18 1.36
N SER A 87 -11.16 -10.92 1.80
CA SER A 87 -12.40 -10.17 2.06
C SER A 87 -12.76 -9.17 0.95
N LEU A 88 -11.78 -8.64 0.20
CA LEU A 88 -11.98 -7.62 -0.85
C LEU A 88 -12.03 -8.14 -2.29
N GLY A 89 -11.63 -9.39 -2.56
CA GLY A 89 -11.32 -9.90 -3.90
C GLY A 89 -12.45 -9.77 -4.92
N LYS A 90 -13.70 -9.92 -4.49
CA LYS A 90 -14.87 -9.77 -5.38
C LYS A 90 -15.14 -8.30 -5.74
N ALA A 91 -14.98 -7.37 -4.79
CA ALA A 91 -15.19 -5.94 -5.03
C ALA A 91 -14.05 -5.32 -5.84
N LEU A 92 -12.80 -5.70 -5.52
CA LEU A 92 -11.62 -5.28 -6.26
C LEU A 92 -11.59 -5.87 -7.68
N GLY A 93 -12.05 -7.12 -7.86
CA GLY A 93 -12.17 -7.74 -9.18
C GLY A 93 -13.18 -7.01 -10.08
N ASN A 94 -14.34 -6.62 -9.54
CA ASN A 94 -15.32 -5.82 -10.28
C ASN A 94 -14.78 -4.43 -10.63
N LEU A 95 -14.09 -3.77 -9.69
CA LEU A 95 -13.47 -2.47 -9.92
C LEU A 95 -12.34 -2.55 -10.97
N GLN A 96 -11.53 -3.61 -10.93
CA GLN A 96 -10.49 -3.89 -11.91
C GLN A 96 -11.07 -4.04 -13.31
N LEU A 97 -12.15 -4.83 -13.46
CA LEU A 97 -12.80 -5.04 -14.75
C LEU A 97 -13.43 -3.74 -15.30
N ASN A 98 -14.03 -2.92 -14.42
CA ASN A 98 -14.58 -1.62 -14.79
C ASN A 98 -13.48 -0.65 -15.26
N LEU A 99 -12.35 -0.58 -14.53
CA LEU A 99 -11.21 0.25 -14.91
C LEU A 99 -10.59 -0.18 -16.24
N LEU A 100 -10.44 -1.49 -16.46
CA LEU A 100 -9.97 -2.04 -17.73
C LEU A 100 -10.91 -1.73 -18.89
N ASN A 101 -12.22 -1.69 -18.66
CA ASN A 101 -13.17 -1.31 -19.71
C ASN A 101 -13.14 0.19 -19.99
N LYS A 102 -13.02 1.04 -18.96
CA LYS A 102 -12.89 2.50 -19.14
C LYS A 102 -11.56 2.89 -19.76
N SER A 103 -10.48 2.16 -19.49
CA SER A 103 -9.19 2.47 -20.09
C SER A 103 -9.19 2.27 -21.62
N LYS A 104 -10.11 1.46 -22.17
CA LYS A 104 -10.27 1.25 -23.62
C LYS A 104 -10.87 2.45 -24.35
N VAL A 105 -11.41 3.44 -23.62
CA VAL A 105 -11.97 4.67 -24.20
C VAL A 105 -10.87 5.59 -24.73
N TYR A 106 -9.62 5.42 -24.27
CA TYR A 106 -8.49 6.20 -24.76
C TYR A 106 -7.91 5.61 -26.03
N ASP A 107 -7.87 6.40 -27.09
CA ASP A 107 -7.26 5.99 -28.38
C ASP A 107 -5.76 5.74 -28.27
N TYR A 108 -5.07 6.44 -27.35
CA TYR A 108 -3.64 6.27 -27.12
C TYR A 108 -3.38 5.26 -26.01
N SER A 109 -2.67 4.18 -26.34
CA SER A 109 -2.24 3.14 -25.39
C SER A 109 -1.52 3.71 -24.16
N ALA A 110 -0.67 4.74 -24.34
CA ALA A 110 0.01 5.41 -23.24
C ALA A 110 -0.94 6.09 -22.25
N LEU A 111 -2.03 6.72 -22.74
CA LEU A 111 -3.05 7.35 -21.89
C LEU A 111 -3.87 6.30 -21.14
N SER A 112 -4.22 5.20 -21.81
CA SER A 112 -4.87 4.03 -21.18
C SER A 112 -4.03 3.49 -20.01
N ALA A 113 -2.72 3.34 -20.23
CA ALA A 113 -1.78 2.87 -19.21
C ALA A 113 -1.63 3.86 -18.04
N ILE A 114 -1.54 5.17 -18.32
CA ILE A 114 -1.46 6.21 -17.28
C ILE A 114 -2.74 6.25 -16.44
N PHE A 115 -3.92 6.16 -17.07
CA PHE A 115 -5.20 6.08 -16.38
C PHE A 115 -5.23 4.90 -15.41
N LEU A 116 -4.87 3.70 -15.88
CA LEU A 116 -4.84 2.50 -15.04
C LEU A 116 -3.83 2.63 -13.91
N LEU A 117 -2.61 3.10 -14.20
CA LEU A 117 -1.54 3.29 -13.21
C LEU A 117 -2.00 4.23 -12.09
N ASN A 118 -2.60 5.36 -12.45
CA ASN A 118 -3.10 6.32 -11.47
C ASN A 118 -4.17 5.67 -10.59
N ASN A 119 -5.20 5.06 -11.19
CA ASN A 119 -6.30 4.45 -10.44
C ASN A 119 -5.83 3.30 -9.53
N TYR A 120 -4.95 2.41 -10.01
CA TYR A 120 -4.40 1.35 -9.17
C TYR A 120 -3.52 1.88 -8.05
N ASN A 121 -2.70 2.91 -8.31
CA ASN A 121 -1.90 3.56 -7.27
C ASN A 121 -2.81 4.20 -6.19
N TYR A 122 -3.91 4.84 -6.58
CA TYR A 122 -4.90 5.37 -5.64
C TYR A 122 -5.54 4.28 -4.79
N ILE A 123 -6.00 3.20 -5.42
CA ILE A 123 -6.60 2.06 -4.71
C ILE A 123 -5.60 1.47 -3.73
N LEU A 124 -4.36 1.22 -4.17
CA LEU A 124 -3.30 0.66 -3.34
C LEU A 124 -3.00 1.56 -2.13
N LYS A 125 -2.79 2.86 -2.34
CA LYS A 125 -2.55 3.82 -1.25
C LYS A 125 -3.72 3.89 -0.28
N SER A 126 -4.95 3.86 -0.80
CA SER A 126 -6.14 3.88 0.04
C SER A 126 -6.23 2.62 0.91
N LEU A 127 -6.04 1.44 0.32
CA LEU A 127 -6.04 0.15 1.02
C LEU A 127 -4.93 0.06 2.07
N GLN A 128 -3.72 0.53 1.75
CA GLN A 128 -2.60 0.57 2.70
C GLN A 128 -2.90 1.47 3.91
N ASN A 129 -3.51 2.64 3.69
CA ASN A 129 -3.88 3.54 4.79
C ASN A 129 -4.95 2.90 5.69
N TRP A 130 -5.96 2.26 5.10
CA TRP A 130 -6.99 1.55 5.85
C TRP A 130 -6.45 0.34 6.60
N TRP A 131 -5.49 -0.39 6.02
CA TRP A 131 -4.79 -1.49 6.68
C TRP A 131 -4.18 -1.03 8.00
N ARG A 132 -3.38 0.05 7.99
CA ARG A 132 -2.73 0.61 9.17
C ARG A 132 -3.73 0.95 10.29
N VAL A 133 -4.91 1.46 9.94
CA VAL A 133 -5.98 1.75 10.92
C VAL A 133 -6.58 0.46 11.46
N THR A 134 -6.84 -0.52 10.59
CA THR A 134 -7.44 -1.80 10.99
C THR A 134 -6.49 -2.72 11.75
N GLU A 135 -5.17 -2.53 11.67
CA GLU A 135 -4.19 -3.29 12.49
C GLU A 135 -4.45 -3.12 13.99
N PHE A 136 -4.92 -1.96 14.43
CA PHE A 136 -5.31 -1.74 15.83
C PHE A 136 -6.52 -2.59 16.26
N LEU A 137 -7.39 -2.93 15.30
CA LEU A 137 -8.57 -3.76 15.50
C LEU A 137 -8.25 -5.25 15.44
N MET A 138 -7.13 -5.61 14.82
CA MET A 138 -6.73 -7.00 14.65
C MET A 138 -6.21 -7.61 15.95
N ASP A 139 -6.40 -8.92 16.05
CA ASP A 139 -6.07 -9.72 17.23
C ASP A 139 -4.64 -10.26 17.23
N ARG A 140 -3.81 -9.88 16.25
CA ARG A 140 -2.41 -10.34 16.18
C ARG A 140 -1.73 -10.05 17.52
N ASN A 141 -1.34 -11.13 18.21
CA ASN A 141 -0.68 -11.11 19.52
C ASN A 141 -1.50 -10.58 20.71
N THR A 142 -2.84 -10.59 20.63
CA THR A 142 -3.69 -10.13 21.75
C THR A 142 -4.17 -11.30 22.60
N PRO A 143 -3.91 -11.31 23.92
CA PRO A 143 -4.41 -12.37 24.79
C PRO A 143 -5.93 -12.41 24.78
N THR A 144 -6.52 -13.61 24.85
CA THR A 144 -7.95 -13.76 25.09
C THR A 144 -8.25 -13.39 26.53
N PHE A 145 -9.12 -12.40 26.74
CA PHE A 145 -9.55 -11.97 28.07
C PHE A 145 -10.88 -12.62 28.42
N GLN A 146 -10.99 -13.19 29.63
CA GLN A 146 -12.25 -13.70 30.14
C GLN A 146 -13.02 -12.60 30.88
N PRO A 147 -14.35 -12.46 30.66
CA PRO A 147 -15.18 -11.55 31.44
C PRO A 147 -15.08 -11.84 32.94
N GLY A 148 -15.02 -10.79 33.75
CA GLY A 148 -14.91 -10.90 35.22
C GLY A 148 -13.48 -11.09 35.76
N THR A 149 -12.51 -11.45 34.91
CA THR A 149 -11.10 -11.54 35.33
C THR A 149 -10.49 -10.15 35.46
N LYS A 150 -9.84 -9.88 36.60
CA LYS A 150 -9.15 -8.62 36.84
C LYS A 150 -7.90 -8.54 35.96
N LEU A 151 -7.91 -7.62 34.99
CA LEU A 151 -6.77 -7.36 34.12
C LEU A 151 -5.56 -6.82 34.89
N LYS A 152 -4.36 -7.06 34.37
CA LYS A 152 -3.13 -6.37 34.75
C LYS A 152 -3.10 -4.96 34.15
N ASP A 153 -2.33 -4.04 34.74
CA ASP A 153 -2.21 -2.67 34.22
C ASP A 153 -1.72 -2.63 32.76
N LYS A 154 -0.75 -3.49 32.43
CA LYS A 154 -0.24 -3.62 31.06
C LYS A 154 -1.31 -4.05 30.06
N GLU A 155 -2.22 -4.94 30.45
CA GLU A 155 -3.32 -5.41 29.60
C GLU A 155 -4.38 -4.32 29.41
N ARG A 156 -4.72 -3.60 30.49
CA ARG A 156 -5.59 -2.42 30.39
C ARG A 156 -5.01 -1.36 29.46
N GLN A 157 -3.71 -1.10 29.59
CA GLN A 157 -3.03 -0.10 28.77
C GLN A 157 -3.01 -0.52 27.29
N LEU A 158 -2.73 -1.80 26.99
CA LEU A 158 -2.79 -2.34 25.64
C LEU A 158 -4.16 -2.09 24.98
N ILE A 159 -5.25 -2.38 25.69
CA ILE A 159 -6.62 -2.17 25.16
C ILE A 159 -6.87 -0.68 24.89
N LYS A 160 -6.48 0.20 25.83
CA LYS A 160 -6.58 1.65 25.69
C LYS A 160 -5.80 2.17 24.48
N ASP A 161 -4.59 1.68 24.27
CA ASP A 161 -3.71 2.08 23.16
C ASP A 161 -4.29 1.64 21.82
N LYS A 162 -4.92 0.47 21.74
CA LYS A 162 -5.64 0.03 20.53
C LYS A 162 -6.82 0.93 20.19
N PHE A 163 -7.68 1.24 21.16
CA PHE A 163 -8.77 2.20 20.94
C PHE A 163 -8.25 3.56 20.50
N LYS A 164 -7.21 4.07 21.17
CA LYS A 164 -6.60 5.36 20.85
C LYS A 164 -6.01 5.37 19.44
N GLY A 165 -5.22 4.36 19.09
CA GLY A 165 -4.59 4.22 17.78
C GLY A 165 -5.61 4.10 16.65
N PHE A 166 -6.70 3.35 16.85
CA PHE A 166 -7.81 3.31 15.89
C PHE A 166 -8.47 4.68 15.74
N ASN A 167 -8.82 5.36 16.84
CA ASN A 167 -9.50 6.65 16.79
C ASN A 167 -8.66 7.70 16.08
N GLU A 168 -7.39 7.84 16.45
CA GLU A 168 -6.45 8.80 15.84
C GLU A 168 -6.19 8.45 14.37
N GLY A 169 -6.00 7.16 14.07
CA GLY A 169 -5.80 6.69 12.70
C GLY A 169 -7.01 6.95 11.80
N LEU A 170 -8.23 6.70 12.29
CA LEU A 170 -9.48 6.96 11.57
C LEU A 170 -9.66 8.46 11.33
N GLU A 171 -9.46 9.30 12.35
CA GLU A 171 -9.59 10.76 12.27
C GLU A 171 -8.61 11.34 11.23
N GLU A 172 -7.34 10.94 11.27
CA GLU A 172 -6.32 11.39 10.32
C GLU A 172 -6.60 10.89 8.90
N LEU A 173 -7.00 9.62 8.74
CA LEU A 173 -7.35 9.07 7.44
C LEU A 173 -8.52 9.83 6.81
N CYS A 174 -9.58 10.08 7.56
CA CYS A 174 -10.72 10.86 7.08
C CYS A 174 -10.32 12.29 6.72
N LYS A 175 -9.39 12.91 7.48
CA LYS A 175 -8.88 14.25 7.17
C LYS A 175 -8.11 14.28 5.84
N VAL A 176 -7.23 13.30 5.61
CA VAL A 176 -6.44 13.20 4.37
C VAL A 176 -7.34 12.87 3.17
N GLN A 177 -8.22 11.87 3.30
CA GLN A 177 -9.05 11.39 2.19
C GLN A 177 -10.23 12.33 1.85
N LYS A 178 -10.53 13.33 2.68
CA LYS A 178 -11.49 14.39 2.35
C LYS A 178 -11.04 15.29 1.20
N VAL A 179 -9.73 15.44 0.98
CA VAL A 179 -9.17 16.27 -0.09
C VAL A 179 -9.15 15.52 -1.43
N TRP A 180 -9.33 14.20 -1.39
CA TRP A 180 -9.30 13.37 -2.59
C TRP A 180 -10.68 13.37 -3.24
N ALA A 181 -10.75 13.39 -4.56
CA ALA A 181 -11.99 13.29 -5.31
C ALA A 181 -11.96 12.08 -6.23
N VAL A 182 -13.05 11.31 -6.23
CA VAL A 182 -13.31 10.29 -7.25
C VAL A 182 -14.52 10.78 -8.05
N PRO A 183 -14.32 11.34 -9.26
CA PRO A 183 -15.40 11.92 -10.05
C PRO A 183 -16.45 10.90 -10.47
N ASP A 184 -16.01 9.66 -10.71
CA ASP A 184 -16.89 8.58 -11.11
C ASP A 184 -17.69 8.04 -9.92
N GLN A 185 -19.01 8.20 -9.97
CA GLN A 185 -19.89 7.85 -8.87
C GLN A 185 -19.91 6.33 -8.58
N GLU A 186 -19.89 5.51 -9.62
CA GLU A 186 -19.94 4.04 -9.48
C GLU A 186 -18.67 3.53 -8.78
N GLN A 187 -17.50 3.99 -9.23
CA GLN A 187 -16.21 3.64 -8.62
C GLN A 187 -16.10 4.18 -7.19
N ARG A 188 -16.56 5.42 -6.96
CA ARG A 188 -16.58 6.02 -5.63
C ARG A 188 -17.39 5.18 -4.65
N GLU A 189 -18.61 4.78 -5.03
CA GLU A 189 -19.46 3.97 -4.14
C GLU A 189 -18.91 2.54 -3.96
N ALA A 190 -18.32 1.95 -5.00
CA ALA A 190 -17.66 0.65 -4.90
C ALA A 190 -16.49 0.68 -3.90
N ILE A 191 -15.65 1.71 -3.95
CA ILE A 191 -14.53 1.92 -3.01
C ILE A 191 -15.07 2.11 -1.59
N ARG A 192 -16.06 3.00 -1.40
CA ARG A 192 -16.69 3.25 -0.08
C ARG A 192 -17.31 1.98 0.49
N GLN A 193 -18.03 1.20 -0.31
CA GLN A 193 -18.67 -0.03 0.12
C GLN A 193 -17.64 -1.09 0.53
N ALA A 194 -16.55 -1.23 -0.23
CA ALA A 194 -15.47 -2.15 0.09
C ALA A 194 -14.78 -1.77 1.42
N GLN A 195 -14.48 -0.48 1.61
CA GLN A 195 -13.90 0.03 2.85
C GLN A 195 -14.85 -0.13 4.05
N ARG A 196 -16.14 0.20 3.90
CA ARG A 196 -17.15 -0.01 4.94
C ARG A 196 -17.15 -1.45 5.40
N ARG A 197 -17.30 -2.42 4.47
CA ARG A 197 -17.33 -3.85 4.83
C ARG A 197 -16.11 -4.26 5.65
N LEU A 198 -14.91 -3.88 5.20
CA LEU A 198 -13.67 -4.24 5.86
C LEU A 198 -13.55 -3.65 7.27
N VAL A 199 -13.87 -2.37 7.44
CA VAL A 199 -13.68 -1.66 8.71
C VAL A 199 -14.79 -1.97 9.69
N SER A 200 -16.04 -2.01 9.24
CA SER A 200 -17.20 -2.25 10.10
C SER A 200 -17.18 -3.61 10.76
N GLU A 201 -16.83 -4.65 10.01
CA GLU A 201 -16.76 -6.01 10.54
C GLU A 201 -15.67 -6.14 11.60
N ALA A 202 -14.46 -5.65 11.29
CA ALA A 202 -13.35 -5.65 12.23
C ALA A 202 -13.68 -4.82 13.49
N TYR A 203 -14.28 -3.64 13.33
CA TYR A 203 -14.59 -2.75 14.45
C TYR A 203 -15.72 -3.30 15.33
N ARG A 204 -16.75 -3.90 14.72
CA ARG A 204 -17.84 -4.57 15.46
C ARG A 204 -17.30 -5.71 16.32
N ASN A 205 -16.45 -6.56 15.75
CA ASN A 205 -15.83 -7.67 16.48
C ASN A 205 -14.95 -7.16 17.62
N PHE A 206 -14.17 -6.10 17.37
CA PHE A 206 -13.32 -5.44 18.35
C PHE A 206 -14.15 -4.87 19.52
N LEU A 207 -15.23 -4.14 19.24
CA LEU A 207 -16.13 -3.60 20.27
C LEU A 207 -16.76 -4.72 21.11
N HIS A 208 -17.30 -5.76 20.46
CA HIS A 208 -17.93 -6.89 21.14
C HIS A 208 -16.96 -7.60 22.09
N ARG A 209 -15.70 -7.78 21.70
CA ARG A 209 -14.67 -8.40 22.53
C ARG A 209 -14.39 -7.64 23.82
N TYR A 210 -14.40 -6.30 23.79
CA TYR A 210 -14.08 -5.48 24.96
C TYR A 210 -15.31 -4.92 25.70
N ALA A 211 -16.53 -5.16 25.20
CA ALA A 211 -17.77 -4.65 25.79
C ALA A 211 -17.94 -5.04 27.25
N ASN A 212 -17.59 -6.28 27.60
CA ASN A 212 -17.72 -6.85 28.96
C ASN A 212 -16.38 -6.92 29.72
N ILE A 213 -15.37 -6.17 29.27
CA ILE A 213 -14.03 -6.17 29.85
C ILE A 213 -13.80 -4.84 30.57
N SER A 214 -13.57 -4.89 31.89
CA SER A 214 -13.33 -3.69 32.71
C SER A 214 -11.90 -3.14 32.55
N PHE A 215 -11.59 -2.58 31.39
CA PHE A 215 -10.24 -2.05 31.08
C PHE A 215 -10.04 -0.58 31.51
N THR A 216 -11.10 0.16 31.78
CA THR A 216 -11.06 1.59 32.16
C THR A 216 -12.26 1.96 33.03
N LYS A 217 -12.14 3.04 33.81
CA LYS A 217 -13.26 3.66 34.54
C LYS A 217 -14.05 4.66 33.68
N ASN A 218 -13.47 5.10 32.56
CA ASN A 218 -14.06 6.09 31.66
C ASN A 218 -14.12 5.51 30.24
N PRO A 219 -15.12 4.67 29.92
CA PRO A 219 -15.24 4.02 28.60
C PRO A 219 -15.37 5.01 27.44
N ASP A 220 -16.16 6.08 27.62
CA ASP A 220 -16.45 7.08 26.57
C ASP A 220 -15.20 7.81 26.05
N LYS A 221 -14.13 7.86 26.85
CA LYS A 221 -12.84 8.42 26.41
C LYS A 221 -12.19 7.59 25.28
N TYR A 222 -12.46 6.29 25.26
CA TYR A 222 -11.81 5.32 24.36
C TYR A 222 -12.77 4.81 23.29
N VAL A 223 -14.01 4.51 23.66
CA VAL A 223 -15.07 4.08 22.74
C VAL A 223 -15.77 5.33 22.19
N LYS A 224 -15.10 6.05 21.28
CA LYS A 224 -15.60 7.33 20.74
C LYS A 224 -16.71 7.19 19.70
N TYR A 225 -16.70 6.08 18.95
CA TYR A 225 -17.54 5.91 17.75
C TYR A 225 -18.38 4.64 17.86
N ARG A 226 -19.62 4.73 17.36
CA ARG A 226 -20.44 3.56 17.04
C ARG A 226 -20.07 3.04 15.65
N VAL A 227 -20.42 1.79 15.36
CA VAL A 227 -20.13 1.17 14.06
C VAL A 227 -20.78 1.96 12.92
N GLU A 228 -22.01 2.42 13.12
CA GLU A 228 -22.76 3.22 12.15
C GLU A 228 -22.10 4.57 11.89
N GLN A 229 -21.51 5.18 12.93
CA GLN A 229 -20.79 6.45 12.78
C GLN A 229 -19.51 6.27 11.95
N VAL A 230 -18.79 5.16 12.11
CA VAL A 230 -17.63 4.84 11.27
C VAL A 230 -18.05 4.64 9.81
N GLU A 231 -19.17 3.94 9.57
CA GLU A 231 -19.73 3.75 8.22
C GLU A 231 -20.15 5.07 7.54
N GLU A 232 -20.74 5.98 8.32
CA GLU A 232 -21.08 7.33 7.87
C GLU A 232 -19.83 8.16 7.54
N MET A 233 -18.79 8.09 8.37
CA MET A 233 -17.52 8.77 8.11
C MET A 233 -16.88 8.31 6.80
N ILE A 234 -16.87 6.99 6.54
CA ILE A 234 -16.39 6.42 5.26
C ILE A 234 -17.27 6.90 4.09
N GLY A 235 -18.57 7.00 4.32
CA GLY A 235 -19.54 7.46 3.31
C GLY A 235 -19.31 8.87 2.78
N ARG A 236 -18.59 9.72 3.53
CA ARG A 236 -18.30 11.12 3.17
C ARG A 236 -16.93 11.31 2.51
N LEU A 237 -16.18 10.23 2.26
CA LEU A 237 -14.86 10.29 1.65
C LEU A 237 -14.95 10.34 0.13
N PHE A 238 -14.02 11.02 -0.55
CA PHE A 238 -13.97 11.07 -2.02
C PHE A 238 -15.07 11.88 -2.72
N ASP A 239 -15.82 12.71 -1.98
CA ASP A 239 -16.81 13.61 -2.59
C ASP A 239 -16.15 14.65 -3.50
N THR A 240 -16.89 15.08 -4.52
CA THR A 240 -16.45 16.07 -5.52
C THR A 240 -16.71 17.51 -5.08
N SER A 241 -17.14 17.72 -3.83
CA SER A 241 -17.61 19.01 -3.30
C SER A 241 -16.54 19.79 -2.51
N ALA A 242 -15.26 19.45 -2.66
CA ALA A 242 -14.15 20.19 -2.06
C ALA A 242 -13.78 21.42 -2.89
#